data_AF-A0A0G0PPT6-F1
#
_entry.id   AF-A0A0G0PPT6-F1
#
_cell.length_a   1.000
_cell.length_b   1.000
_cell.length_c   1.000
_cell.angle_alpha   90.00
_cell.angle_beta   90.00
_cell.angle_gamma   90.00
#
_symmetry.space_group_name_H-M   'P 1'
#
loop_
_entity.id
_entity.type
_entity.pdbx_description
1 polymer ?
#
loop_
_entity_poly.entity_id
_entity_poly.type
_entity_poly.pdbx_seq_one_letter_code
_entity_poly.pdbx_strand_id
1 'polypeptide(L)'
;MKFFIKQKFVLCEIIILFVLSLIPFLWFAPNHIIVGLDSGYPVDYEKYLDQRVFTWMASHNFGVDFSAEVGVLPYSSLAALLSHIGIPYFSIQKVLFSFWFFVMLGSTYLFLRYLYSQDKYWFVRLGGTFFYIFNLHLYSFMIQGEQPILASYTLLPLFTLILIKFIRNELSMLKTAVLL
;
A
#
# COMPACT_ATOMS: atom_id res chain seq x y z
N MET A 1 -21.81 -23.99 14.66
CA MET A 1 -21.64 -22.85 15.59
C MET A 1 -20.20 -22.31 15.65
N LYS A 2 -19.16 -23.13 15.87
CA LYS A 2 -17.74 -22.68 15.94
C LYS A 2 -17.22 -21.97 14.67
N PHE A 3 -17.62 -22.42 13.48
CA PHE A 3 -17.23 -21.79 12.20
C PHE A 3 -17.73 -20.34 12.08
N PHE A 4 -19.01 -20.10 12.40
CA PHE A 4 -19.61 -18.77 12.38
C PHE A 4 -18.95 -17.81 13.39
N ILE A 5 -18.55 -18.31 14.57
CA ILE A 5 -17.85 -17.50 15.57
C ILE A 5 -16.46 -17.08 15.05
N LYS A 6 -15.72 -18.00 14.42
CA LYS A 6 -14.39 -17.71 13.85
C LYS A 6 -14.45 -16.66 12.74
N GLN A 7 -15.48 -16.73 11.88
CA GLN A 7 -15.69 -15.72 10.83
C GLN A 7 -16.00 -14.33 11.41
N LYS A 8 -16.77 -14.25 12.50
CA LYS A 8 -17.06 -12.97 13.18
C LYS A 8 -15.79 -12.31 13.73
N PHE A 9 -14.88 -13.06 14.34
CA PHE A 9 -13.62 -12.51 14.84
C PHE A 9 -12.73 -11.95 13.73
N VAL A 10 -12.57 -12.71 12.64
CA VAL A 10 -11.79 -12.25 11.48
C VAL A 10 -12.41 -10.99 10.88
N LEU A 11 -13.74 -10.94 10.77
CA LEU A 11 -14.43 -9.75 10.26
C LEU A 11 -14.19 -8.54 11.16
N CYS A 12 -14.26 -8.69 12.48
CA CYS A 12 -13.94 -7.61 13.42
C CYS A 12 -12.50 -7.11 13.25
N GLU A 13 -11.53 -8.02 13.12
CA GLU A 13 -10.12 -7.65 12.86
C GLU A 13 -10.01 -6.85 11.55
N ILE A 14 -10.63 -7.32 10.46
CA ILE A 14 -10.61 -6.63 9.16
C ILE A 14 -11.27 -5.24 9.25
N ILE A 15 -12.40 -5.11 9.95
CA ILE A 15 -13.07 -3.82 10.16
C ILE A 15 -12.14 -2.85 10.91
N ILE A 16 -11.44 -3.32 11.94
CA ILE A 16 -10.46 -2.50 12.68
C ILE A 16 -9.35 -2.03 11.73
N LEU A 17 -8.79 -2.93 10.92
CA LEU A 17 -7.77 -2.55 9.93
C LEU A 17 -8.31 -1.55 8.90
N PHE A 18 -9.54 -1.73 8.44
CA PHE A 18 -10.18 -0.79 7.54
C PHE A 18 -10.32 0.60 8.19
N VAL A 19 -10.81 0.69 9.43
CA VAL A 19 -10.91 1.96 10.16
C VAL A 19 -9.54 2.60 10.37
N LEU A 20 -8.52 1.82 10.74
CA LEU A 20 -7.15 2.31 10.86
C LEU A 20 -6.61 2.83 9.53
N SER A 21 -7.02 2.24 8.40
CA SER A 21 -6.61 2.72 7.08
C SER A 21 -7.18 4.06 6.65
N LEU A 22 -8.18 4.56 7.39
CA LEU A 22 -8.74 5.88 7.17
C LEU A 22 -7.99 6.97 7.95
N ILE A 23 -7.01 6.63 8.80
CA ILE A 23 -6.18 7.60 9.53
C ILE A 23 -5.59 8.68 8.61
N PRO A 24 -5.05 8.37 7.41
CA PRO A 24 -4.55 9.39 6.50
C PRO A 24 -5.57 10.49 6.16
N PHE A 25 -6.88 10.22 6.13
CA PHE A 25 -7.87 11.28 5.90
C PHE A 25 -7.83 12.40 6.95
N LEU A 26 -7.35 12.10 8.16
CA LEU A 26 -7.22 13.07 9.26
C LEU A 26 -5.93 13.90 9.18
N TRP A 27 -4.95 13.47 8.38
CA TRP A 27 -3.64 14.14 8.31
C TRP A 27 -3.55 15.20 7.22
N PHE A 28 -4.30 15.02 6.13
CA PHE A 28 -4.22 15.91 4.98
C PHE A 28 -5.11 17.13 5.18
N ALA A 29 -4.52 18.32 5.08
CA ALA A 29 -5.26 19.58 5.03
C ALA A 29 -6.33 19.54 3.92
N PRO A 30 -7.54 20.07 4.16
CA PRO A 30 -8.59 20.12 3.15
C PRO A 30 -8.17 21.00 1.98
N ASN A 31 -8.42 20.57 0.74
CA ASN A 31 -8.16 21.33 -0.49
C ASN A 31 -6.70 21.75 -0.74
N HIS A 32 -5.73 21.06 -0.13
CA HIS A 32 -4.30 21.29 -0.37
C HIS A 32 -3.66 20.06 -0.98
N ILE A 33 -2.66 20.25 -1.83
CA ILE A 33 -1.77 19.18 -2.32
C ILE A 33 -0.59 19.06 -1.35
N ILE A 34 -0.19 17.84 -1.02
CA ILE A 34 1.06 17.64 -0.26
C ILE A 34 2.24 18.05 -1.14
N VAL A 35 3.08 18.92 -0.60
CA VAL A 35 4.34 19.35 -1.21
C VAL A 35 5.46 18.95 -0.25
N GLY A 36 5.87 17.69 -0.36
CA GLY A 36 7.01 17.11 0.37
C GLY A 36 8.15 16.76 -0.60
N LEU A 37 9.33 16.44 -0.05
CA LEU A 37 10.40 15.81 -0.85
C LEU A 37 9.82 14.59 -1.56
N ASP A 38 10.01 14.52 -2.88
CA ASP A 38 9.64 13.41 -3.77
C ASP A 38 8.17 12.94 -3.74
N SER A 39 7.29 13.70 -3.08
CA SER A 39 5.84 13.42 -3.05
C SER A 39 5.19 13.43 -4.44
N GLY A 40 5.71 14.28 -5.35
CA GLY A 40 5.49 14.17 -6.80
C GLY A 40 4.05 14.21 -7.30
N TYR A 41 3.07 14.69 -6.51
CA TYR A 41 1.66 14.66 -6.92
C TYR A 41 1.41 15.58 -8.13
N PRO A 42 0.98 15.04 -9.28
CA PRO A 42 0.64 15.86 -10.42
C PRO A 42 -0.71 16.54 -10.22
N VAL A 43 -0.88 17.68 -10.89
CA VAL A 43 -2.18 18.36 -11.01
C VAL A 43 -3.09 17.65 -12.03
N ASP A 44 -2.47 16.96 -13.00
CA ASP A 44 -3.13 16.19 -14.06
C ASP A 44 -2.57 14.76 -14.05
N TYR A 45 -3.32 13.83 -13.42
CA TYR A 45 -2.88 12.44 -13.26
C TYR A 45 -2.94 11.64 -14.55
N GLU A 46 -3.86 11.97 -15.47
CA GLU A 46 -3.99 11.27 -16.76
C GLU A 46 -2.79 11.60 -17.65
N LYS A 47 -2.48 12.90 -17.80
CA LYS A 47 -1.28 13.33 -18.54
C LYS A 47 0.01 12.85 -17.87
N TYR A 48 0.03 12.80 -16.54
CA TYR A 48 1.19 12.27 -15.81
C TYR A 48 1.40 10.77 -16.13
N LEU A 49 0.34 9.97 -16.15
CA LEU A 49 0.43 8.56 -16.53
C LEU A 49 0.93 8.41 -17.98
N ASP A 50 0.36 9.15 -18.93
CA ASP A 50 0.76 9.08 -20.34
C ASP A 50 2.26 9.31 -20.55
N GLN A 51 2.85 10.22 -19.77
CA GLN A 51 4.27 10.51 -19.81
C GLN A 51 5.15 9.40 -19.21
N ARG A 52 4.60 8.56 -18.33
CA ARG A 52 5.32 7.50 -17.60
C ARG A 52 5.28 6.14 -18.29
N VAL A 53 4.40 5.97 -19.27
CA VAL A 53 4.35 4.74 -20.09
C VAL A 53 5.56 4.65 -21.04
N PHE A 54 6.24 5.78 -21.29
CA PHE A 54 7.45 5.85 -22.11
C PHE A 54 8.69 6.05 -21.24
N THR A 55 9.82 5.46 -21.64
CA THR A 55 11.11 5.65 -20.97
C THR A 55 11.80 6.95 -21.40
N TRP A 56 11.44 7.54 -22.54
CA TRP A 56 12.02 8.80 -23.01
C TRP A 56 11.03 9.95 -22.87
N MET A 57 11.44 11.02 -22.19
CA MET A 57 10.60 12.20 -21.99
C MET A 57 11.16 13.42 -22.72
N ALA A 58 10.62 13.69 -23.91
CA ALA A 58 11.03 14.84 -24.71
C ALA A 58 10.65 16.20 -24.09
N SER A 59 9.65 16.22 -23.20
CA SER A 59 9.12 17.43 -22.59
C SER A 59 9.98 17.99 -21.45
N HIS A 60 10.98 17.26 -20.95
CA HIS A 60 11.81 17.65 -19.82
C HIS A 60 13.27 17.80 -20.24
N ASN A 61 13.92 18.91 -19.84
CA ASN A 61 15.36 19.14 -20.01
C ASN A 61 15.91 18.83 -21.42
N PHE A 62 15.17 19.19 -22.48
CA PHE A 62 15.51 18.89 -23.87
C PHE A 62 15.54 17.39 -24.25
N GLY A 63 14.91 16.55 -23.44
CA GLY A 63 14.94 15.09 -23.58
C GLY A 63 15.74 14.45 -22.45
N VAL A 64 15.08 13.59 -21.67
CA VAL A 64 15.72 12.87 -20.57
C VAL A 64 15.20 11.43 -20.50
N ASP A 65 16.10 10.51 -20.14
CA ASP A 65 15.76 9.12 -19.84
C ASP A 65 15.09 9.04 -18.46
N PHE A 66 13.92 8.43 -18.44
CA PHE A 66 13.06 8.20 -17.30
C PHE A 66 12.85 6.70 -17.02
N SER A 67 13.70 5.84 -17.58
CA SER A 67 13.66 4.38 -17.37
C SER A 67 13.65 3.96 -15.89
N ALA A 68 14.28 4.75 -15.00
CA ALA A 68 14.28 4.50 -13.56
C ALA A 68 12.91 4.68 -12.87
N GLU A 69 11.98 5.45 -13.47
CA GLU A 69 10.69 5.79 -12.87
C GLU A 69 9.54 4.89 -13.34
N VAL A 70 9.83 3.87 -14.16
CA VAL A 70 8.81 2.93 -14.66
C VAL A 70 8.11 2.20 -13.50
N GLY A 71 8.79 2.04 -12.37
CA GLY A 71 8.22 1.47 -11.13
C GLY A 71 7.04 2.26 -10.55
N VAL A 72 6.84 3.52 -10.96
CA VAL A 72 5.73 4.38 -10.51
C VAL A 72 4.45 4.12 -11.30
N LEU A 73 4.47 3.28 -12.35
CA LEU A 73 3.30 2.97 -13.16
C LEU A 73 2.11 2.37 -12.37
N PRO A 74 2.28 1.36 -11.50
CA PRO A 74 1.15 0.82 -10.75
C PRO A 74 0.48 1.87 -9.86
N TYR A 75 1.30 2.76 -9.27
CA TYR A 75 0.85 3.86 -8.45
C TYR A 75 0.08 4.92 -9.26
N SER A 76 0.67 5.37 -10.37
CA SER A 76 0.10 6.40 -11.24
C SER A 76 -1.16 5.93 -11.96
N SER A 77 -1.25 4.64 -12.27
CA SER A 77 -2.40 4.07 -12.97
C SER A 77 -3.66 4.12 -12.12
N LEU A 78 -3.55 3.80 -10.82
CA LEU A 78 -4.67 3.94 -9.90
C LEU A 78 -5.07 5.41 -9.72
N ALA A 79 -4.08 6.31 -9.65
CA ALA A 79 -4.33 7.75 -9.54
C ALA A 79 -5.07 8.30 -10.77
N ALA A 80 -4.63 7.94 -11.98
CA ALA A 80 -5.25 8.34 -13.23
C ALA A 80 -6.67 7.78 -13.35
N LEU A 81 -6.93 6.54 -12.92
CA LEU A 81 -8.27 5.98 -12.90
C LEU A 81 -9.22 6.81 -12.01
N LEU A 82 -8.77 7.21 -10.82
CA LEU A 82 -9.55 8.05 -9.90
C LEU A 82 -9.81 9.44 -10.50
N SER A 83 -8.82 10.01 -11.20
CA SER A 83 -8.96 11.28 -11.92
C SER A 83 -9.98 11.17 -13.05
N HIS A 84 -9.92 10.10 -13.84
CA HIS A 84 -10.78 9.86 -14.98
C HIS A 84 -12.28 9.78 -14.60
N ILE A 85 -12.59 9.24 -13.42
CA ILE A 85 -13.96 9.22 -12.88
C ILE A 85 -14.39 10.54 -12.18
N GLY A 86 -13.56 11.57 -12.26
CA GLY A 86 -13.87 12.93 -11.79
C GLY A 86 -13.56 13.19 -10.31
N ILE A 87 -12.76 12.36 -9.64
CA ILE A 87 -12.37 12.64 -8.25
C ILE A 87 -11.38 13.83 -8.24
N PRO A 88 -11.59 14.86 -7.39
CA PRO A 88 -10.67 15.98 -7.31
C PRO A 88 -9.25 15.56 -6.91
N TYR A 89 -8.23 16.17 -7.52
CA TYR A 89 -6.81 15.81 -7.32
C TYR A 89 -6.36 15.82 -5.84
N PHE A 90 -6.90 16.73 -5.03
CA PHE A 90 -6.62 16.83 -3.59
C PHE A 90 -7.25 15.70 -2.77
N SER A 91 -8.26 15.02 -3.32
CA SER A 91 -8.88 13.82 -2.73
C SER A 91 -8.17 12.55 -3.17
N ILE A 92 -7.67 12.50 -4.41
CA ILE A 92 -6.93 11.35 -4.96
C ILE A 92 -5.75 10.99 -4.07
N GLN A 93 -4.92 11.96 -3.67
CA GLN A 93 -3.78 11.71 -2.77
C GLN A 93 -4.21 11.03 -1.45
N LYS A 94 -5.36 11.42 -0.87
CA LYS A 94 -5.86 10.86 0.40
C LYS A 94 -6.33 9.42 0.20
N VAL A 95 -7.07 9.18 -0.88
CA VAL A 95 -7.57 7.86 -1.26
C VAL A 95 -6.42 6.90 -1.53
N LEU A 96 -5.42 7.31 -2.32
CA LEU A 96 -4.24 6.49 -2.60
C LEU A 96 -3.44 6.17 -1.35
N PHE A 97 -3.24 7.18 -0.49
CA PHE A 97 -2.49 6.99 0.75
C PHE A 97 -3.21 6.00 1.67
N SER A 98 -4.53 6.16 1.86
CA SER A 98 -5.36 5.22 2.61
C SER A 98 -5.40 3.82 1.99
N PHE A 99 -5.42 3.73 0.66
CA PHE A 99 -5.36 2.46 -0.06
C PHE A 99 -4.06 1.72 0.26
N TRP A 100 -2.90 2.34 0.03
CA TRP A 100 -1.61 1.70 0.32
C TRP A 100 -1.42 1.37 1.79
N PHE A 101 -1.93 2.23 2.67
CA PHE A 101 -1.95 1.96 4.10
C PHE A 101 -2.80 0.72 4.45
N PHE A 102 -3.97 0.58 3.83
CA PHE A 102 -4.80 -0.62 3.99
C PHE A 102 -4.11 -1.88 3.47
N VAL A 103 -3.47 -1.81 2.30
CA VAL A 103 -2.74 -2.96 1.72
C VAL A 103 -1.57 -3.36 2.64
N MET A 104 -0.85 -2.40 3.22
CA MET A 104 0.23 -2.67 4.19
C MET A 104 -0.29 -3.27 5.52
N LEU A 105 -1.40 -2.76 6.04
CA LEU A 105 -2.07 -3.35 7.21
C LEU A 105 -2.48 -4.79 6.92
N GLY A 106 -3.08 -5.00 5.75
CA GLY A 106 -3.55 -6.29 5.27
C GLY A 106 -2.41 -7.29 5.08
N SER A 107 -1.31 -6.91 4.43
CA SER A 107 -0.16 -7.80 4.23
C SER A 107 0.41 -8.30 5.55
N THR A 108 0.61 -7.37 6.49
CA THR A 108 1.16 -7.67 7.81
C THR A 108 0.20 -8.55 8.60
N TYR A 109 -1.09 -8.24 8.55
CA TYR A 109 -2.12 -9.03 9.20
C TYR A 109 -2.19 -10.45 8.62
N LEU A 110 -2.11 -10.63 7.30
CA LEU A 110 -2.10 -11.96 6.66
C LEU A 110 -0.89 -12.78 7.12
N PHE A 111 0.28 -12.16 7.18
CA PHE A 111 1.50 -12.77 7.72
C PHE A 111 1.31 -13.21 9.18
N LEU A 112 0.84 -12.31 10.05
CA LEU A 112 0.62 -12.62 11.47
C LEU A 112 -0.52 -13.62 11.69
N ARG A 113 -1.57 -13.61 10.86
CA ARG A 113 -2.66 -14.59 10.92
C ARG A 113 -2.20 -15.98 10.53
N TYR A 114 -1.24 -16.07 9.61
CA TYR A 114 -0.61 -17.35 9.26
C TYR A 114 0.21 -17.90 10.44
N LEU A 115 1.03 -17.08 11.09
CA LEU A 115 1.84 -17.51 12.25
C LEU A 115 1.01 -17.76 13.51
N TYR A 116 0.02 -16.92 13.78
CA TYR A 116 -0.80 -16.91 14.99
C TYR A 116 -2.27 -17.11 14.62
N SER A 117 -2.61 -18.29 14.09
CA SER A 117 -3.93 -18.58 13.51
C SER A 117 -5.07 -18.77 14.52
N GLN A 118 -4.74 -19.05 15.79
CA GLN A 118 -5.72 -19.26 16.85
C GLN A 118 -6.35 -17.94 17.30
N ASP A 119 -7.65 -17.94 17.58
CA ASP A 119 -8.40 -16.72 17.86
C ASP A 119 -7.92 -15.99 19.13
N LYS A 120 -7.39 -16.73 20.12
CA LYS A 120 -6.79 -16.15 21.34
C LYS A 120 -5.64 -15.18 21.08
N TYR A 121 -4.96 -15.27 19.93
CA TYR A 121 -3.85 -14.40 19.56
C TYR A 121 -4.26 -13.16 18.74
N TRP A 122 -5.55 -12.79 18.76
CA TRP A 122 -6.04 -11.60 18.04
C TRP A 122 -5.27 -10.33 18.40
N PHE A 123 -4.92 -10.15 19.67
CA PHE A 123 -4.16 -8.98 20.14
C PHE A 123 -2.74 -8.96 19.58
N VAL A 124 -2.12 -10.13 19.37
CA VAL A 124 -0.79 -10.23 18.75
C VAL A 124 -0.87 -9.82 17.28
N ARG A 125 -1.93 -10.23 16.58
CA ARG A 125 -2.14 -9.86 15.17
C ARG A 125 -2.39 -8.37 15.01
N LEU A 126 -3.36 -7.82 15.73
CA LEU A 126 -3.68 -6.40 15.64
C LEU A 126 -2.54 -5.53 16.18
N GLY A 127 -1.96 -5.89 17.33
CA GLY A 127 -0.84 -5.18 17.92
C GLY A 127 0.40 -5.23 17.03
N GLY A 128 0.76 -6.41 16.52
CA GLY A 128 1.90 -6.57 15.61
C GLY A 128 1.70 -5.81 14.29
N THR A 129 0.50 -5.83 13.71
CA THR A 129 0.18 -5.03 12.53
C THR A 129 0.27 -3.53 12.82
N PHE A 130 -0.22 -3.07 13.96
CA PHE A 130 -0.13 -1.67 14.38
C PHE A 130 1.33 -1.24 14.59
N PHE A 131 2.12 -2.01 15.34
CA PHE A 131 3.53 -1.70 15.60
C PHE A 131 4.38 -1.74 14.34
N TYR A 132 4.07 -2.64 13.39
CA TYR A 132 4.75 -2.66 12.11
C TYR A 132 4.59 -1.33 11.40
N ILE A 133 3.37 -0.80 11.30
CA ILE A 133 3.12 0.43 10.56
C ILE A 133 3.59 1.69 11.29
N PHE A 134 3.32 1.80 12.59
CA PHE A 134 3.64 2.98 13.38
C PHE A 134 5.06 2.94 13.97
N ASN A 135 5.96 2.16 13.36
CA ASN A 135 7.36 2.22 13.73
C ASN A 135 7.98 3.57 13.29
N LEU A 136 9.03 4.01 13.99
CA LEU A 136 9.66 5.32 13.77
C LEU A 136 10.15 5.53 12.32
N HIS A 137 10.56 4.46 11.64
CA HIS A 137 11.09 4.51 10.29
C HIS A 137 9.98 4.68 9.24
N LEU A 138 8.88 3.93 9.33
CA LEU A 138 7.74 4.14 8.44
C LEU A 138 7.06 5.48 8.71
N TYR A 139 6.91 5.84 9.98
CA TYR A 139 6.29 7.09 10.37
C TYR A 139 6.97 8.32 9.74
N SER A 140 8.29 8.32 9.54
CA SER A 140 8.98 9.44 8.88
C SER A 140 8.63 9.54 7.38
N PHE A 141 8.53 8.43 6.66
CA PHE A 141 8.08 8.42 5.26
C PHE A 141 6.62 8.84 5.13
N MET A 142 5.81 8.46 6.11
CA MET A 142 4.41 8.84 6.15
C MET A 142 4.20 10.35 6.25
N ILE A 143 4.98 11.03 7.11
CA ILE A 143 4.95 12.49 7.23
C ILE A 143 5.43 13.17 5.95
N GLN A 144 6.41 12.58 5.26
CA GLN A 144 6.96 13.13 4.02
C GLN A 144 6.05 12.95 2.80
N GLY A 145 5.04 12.08 2.90
CA GLY A 145 4.12 11.82 1.80
C GLY A 145 4.66 10.82 0.76
N GLU A 146 5.66 10.04 1.13
CA GLU A 146 6.43 9.12 0.28
C GLU A 146 5.65 7.82 -0.04
N GLN A 147 4.59 7.94 -0.84
CA GLN A 147 3.71 6.80 -1.15
C GLN A 147 4.42 5.60 -1.79
N PRO A 148 5.36 5.75 -2.75
CA PRO A 148 6.04 4.62 -3.38
C PRO A 148 6.82 3.77 -2.38
N ILE A 149 7.43 4.41 -1.38
CA ILE A 149 8.13 3.73 -0.30
C ILE A 149 7.14 2.92 0.54
N LEU A 150 6.02 3.51 0.96
CA LEU A 150 4.97 2.81 1.69
C LEU A 150 4.42 1.60 0.90
N ALA A 151 4.17 1.76 -0.40
CA ALA A 151 3.78 0.65 -1.26
C ALA A 151 4.84 -0.48 -1.25
N SER A 152 6.12 -0.14 -1.31
CA SER A 152 7.22 -1.11 -1.29
C SER A 152 7.30 -1.89 0.03
N TYR A 153 7.10 -1.23 1.18
CA TYR A 153 7.09 -1.91 2.48
C TYR A 153 5.95 -2.91 2.63
N THR A 154 4.87 -2.77 1.86
CA THR A 154 3.77 -3.73 1.82
C THR A 154 4.22 -5.12 1.36
N LEU A 155 5.27 -5.19 0.53
CA LEU A 155 5.81 -6.44 0.00
C LEU A 155 6.55 -7.26 1.06
N LEU A 156 7.18 -6.61 2.05
CA LEU A 156 8.05 -7.32 3.00
C LEU A 156 7.31 -8.42 3.80
N PRO A 157 6.12 -8.18 4.40
CA PRO A 157 5.37 -9.24 5.07
C PRO A 157 4.86 -10.32 4.11
N LEU A 158 4.42 -9.96 2.90
CA LEU A 158 3.92 -10.93 1.92
C LEU A 158 5.03 -11.82 1.39
N PHE A 159 6.17 -11.23 1.03
CA PHE A 159 7.36 -11.94 0.59
C PHE A 159 7.82 -12.93 1.65
N THR A 160 7.90 -12.48 2.91
CA THR A 160 8.26 -13.34 4.05
C THR A 160 7.25 -14.47 4.23
N LEU A 161 5.95 -14.19 4.12
CA LEU A 161 4.89 -15.21 4.18
C LEU A 161 5.04 -16.27 3.07
N ILE A 162 5.27 -15.83 1.83
CA ILE A 162 5.46 -16.70 0.66
C ILE A 162 6.68 -17.59 0.87
N LEU A 163 7.81 -17.02 1.30
CA LEU A 163 9.03 -17.77 1.60
C LEU A 163 8.82 -18.82 2.68
N ILE A 164 8.17 -18.48 3.80
CA ILE A 164 7.91 -19.45 4.87
C ILE A 164 7.04 -20.60 4.35
N LYS A 165 5.98 -20.29 3.60
CA LYS A 165 5.11 -21.32 3.02
C LYS A 165 5.86 -22.21 2.03
N PHE A 166 6.75 -21.65 1.23
CA PHE A 166 7.61 -22.41 0.33
C PHE A 166 8.56 -23.34 1.09
N ILE A 167 9.28 -22.82 2.10
CA ILE A 167 10.20 -23.60 2.94
C ILE A 167 9.47 -24.74 3.68
N ARG A 168 8.21 -24.52 4.05
CA ARG A 168 7.33 -25.54 4.68
C ARG A 168 6.68 -26.51 3.69
N ASN A 169 7.01 -26.42 2.40
CA ASN A 169 6.41 -27.21 1.32
C ASN A 169 4.88 -27.05 1.19
N GLU A 170 4.33 -25.92 1.65
CA GLU A 170 2.90 -25.57 1.49
C GLU A 170 2.63 -24.94 0.11
N LEU A 171 3.66 -24.46 -0.57
CA LEU A 171 3.62 -23.93 -1.94
C LEU A 171 4.63 -24.68 -2.81
N SER A 172 4.21 -25.01 -4.04
CA SER A 172 5.13 -25.57 -5.03
C SER A 172 6.03 -24.48 -5.61
N MET A 173 7.20 -24.86 -6.13
CA MET A 173 8.16 -23.92 -6.74
C MET A 173 7.51 -23.04 -7.82
N LEU A 174 6.66 -23.62 -8.67
CA LEU A 174 5.96 -22.87 -9.73
C LEU A 174 4.95 -21.87 -9.15
N LYS A 175 4.22 -22.24 -8.08
CA LYS A 175 3.31 -21.31 -7.40
C LYS A 175 4.06 -20.19 -6.71
N THR A 176 5.20 -20.50 -6.09
CA THR A 176 6.07 -19.51 -5.47
C THR A 176 6.62 -18.53 -6.51
N ALA A 177 7.11 -19.02 -7.65
CA ALA A 177 7.67 -18.20 -8.71
C ALA A 177 6.64 -17.26 -9.37
N VAL A 178 5.34 -17.58 -9.33
CA VAL A 178 4.27 -16.70 -9.83
C VAL A 178 3.84 -15.65 -8.80
N LEU A 179 4.03 -15.93 -7.50
CA LEU A 179 3.64 -15.03 -6.41
C LEU A 179 4.75 -14.05 -6.01
N LEU A 180 5.98 -14.27 -6.47
CA LEU A 180 7.16 -13.43 -6.27
C LEU A 180 7.40 -12.57 -7.53
#